data_AF-A0A7S1MB40-F1
#
_entry.id   AF-A0A7S1MB40-F1
#
_cell.length_a   1.000
_cell.length_b   1.000
_cell.length_c   1.000
_cell.angle_alpha   90.00
_cell.angle_beta   90.00
_cell.angle_gamma   90.00
#
_symmetry.space_group_name_H-M   'P 1'
#
loop_
_entity.id
_entity.type
_entity.pdbx_description
1 polymer ?
#
loop_
_entity_poly.entity_id
_entity_poly.type
_entity_poly.pdbx_seq_one_letter_code
_entity_poly.pdbx_strand_id
1 'polypeptide(L)'
;QHPPQQPGPQPQPQRPHGHQQHHRGQQQHRRAHALRAQRVALSANASEQGPPENPAVNETNMLAQQSVTLYHQEDCAGDNATFNSSGNEFMAEFGAFAKNLWSVKLCGKGTFFYYDSPDMQLLSLLGHFTRCGDDITKSMEDCECMNMRPEVRKLVQSFSLQYC
;
A
#
# COMPACT_ATOMS: atom_id res chain seq x y z
N GLN A 1 -3.98 -51.61 32.67
CA GLN A 1 -2.71 -52.09 32.09
C GLN A 1 -1.60 -51.25 32.70
N HIS A 2 -0.87 -51.82 33.66
CA HIS A 2 0.29 -51.19 34.30
C HIS A 2 1.55 -51.62 33.52
N PRO A 3 2.43 -50.69 33.12
CA PRO A 3 3.77 -51.05 32.71
C PRO A 3 4.72 -51.15 33.94
N PRO A 4 5.73 -52.03 33.87
CA PRO A 4 6.58 -52.42 34.99
C PRO A 4 7.78 -51.47 35.20
N GLN A 5 8.20 -51.32 36.46
CA GLN A 5 9.51 -50.79 36.87
C GLN A 5 10.62 -51.82 36.65
N GLN A 6 11.82 -51.38 36.25
CA GLN A 6 13.17 -51.91 36.59
C GLN A 6 14.26 -50.97 35.99
N PRO A 7 15.57 -51.13 36.28
CA PRO A 7 16.26 -51.08 37.57
C PRO A 7 17.41 -50.02 37.56
N GLY A 8 17.88 -49.59 38.73
CA GLY A 8 19.00 -48.65 38.86
C GLY A 8 20.38 -49.28 38.64
N PRO A 9 21.44 -48.47 38.39
CA PRO A 9 22.82 -48.92 38.50
C PRO A 9 23.61 -48.26 39.65
N GLN A 10 24.54 -49.07 40.14
CA GLN A 10 25.50 -48.96 41.25
C GLN A 10 26.73 -48.02 40.94
N PRO A 11 27.67 -47.83 41.90
CA PRO A 11 28.47 -46.60 42.03
C PRO A 11 29.93 -46.61 41.50
N GLN A 12 30.46 -45.37 41.38
CA GLN A 12 31.85 -44.86 41.55
C GLN A 12 32.97 -45.28 40.56
N PRO A 13 33.88 -44.36 40.15
CA PRO A 13 35.04 -43.97 40.98
C PRO A 13 35.45 -42.47 40.94
N GLN A 14 36.27 -42.10 41.92
CA GLN A 14 36.79 -40.75 42.19
C GLN A 14 38.02 -40.36 41.33
N ARG A 15 38.10 -39.05 41.02
CA ARG A 15 39.29 -38.14 40.94
C ARG A 15 40.37 -38.44 39.87
N PRO A 16 41.07 -37.42 39.29
CA PRO A 16 41.75 -36.36 40.02
C PRO A 16 41.69 -34.93 39.43
N HIS A 17 42.06 -33.97 40.29
CA HIS A 17 42.41 -32.59 39.95
C HIS A 17 43.59 -32.54 38.98
N GLY A 18 43.49 -31.65 37.98
CA GLY A 18 44.60 -31.28 37.10
C GLY A 18 44.46 -29.82 36.66
N HIS A 19 45.32 -28.97 37.23
CA HIS A 19 45.55 -27.58 36.84
C HIS A 19 45.90 -27.45 35.35
N GLN A 20 45.10 -26.73 34.55
CA GLN A 20 45.60 -26.00 33.37
C GLN A 20 44.56 -25.03 32.79
N GLN A 21 44.02 -24.14 33.63
CA GLN A 21 43.38 -22.92 33.14
C GLN A 21 44.43 -21.82 33.24
N HIS A 22 44.99 -21.33 32.13
CA HIS A 22 45.41 -19.90 32.03
C HIS A 22 46.00 -19.45 30.67
N HIS A 23 46.13 -20.31 29.65
CA HIS A 23 46.73 -19.87 28.36
C HIS A 23 45.82 -19.88 27.13
N ARG A 24 44.63 -20.49 27.17
CA ARG A 24 43.76 -20.62 25.99
C ARG A 24 42.81 -19.42 25.74
N GLY A 25 42.51 -18.63 26.78
CA GLY A 25 41.57 -17.50 26.68
C GLY A 25 42.10 -16.33 25.85
N GLN A 26 43.40 -16.01 25.94
CA GLN A 26 43.94 -14.82 25.26
C GLN A 26 44.03 -14.97 23.74
N GLN A 27 44.17 -16.19 23.22
CA GLN A 27 44.28 -16.45 21.78
C GLN A 27 42.90 -16.43 21.07
N GLN A 28 41.82 -16.79 21.77
CA GLN A 28 40.47 -16.74 21.24
C GLN A 28 39.92 -15.30 21.14
N HIS A 29 40.26 -14.43 22.10
CA HIS A 29 39.85 -13.02 22.03
C HIS A 29 40.46 -12.29 20.82
N ARG A 30 41.73 -12.52 20.48
CA ARG A 30 42.36 -11.86 19.32
C ARG A 30 41.74 -12.24 17.97
N ARG A 31 41.34 -13.51 17.78
CA ARG A 31 40.64 -13.95 16.55
C ARG A 31 39.23 -13.37 16.43
N ALA A 32 38.50 -13.28 17.55
CA ALA A 32 37.17 -12.69 17.56
C ALA A 32 37.20 -11.19 17.21
N HIS A 33 38.20 -10.44 17.70
CA HIS A 33 38.37 -9.03 17.36
C HIS A 33 38.79 -8.82 15.89
N ALA A 34 39.64 -9.68 15.32
CA ALA A 34 40.05 -9.59 13.92
C ALA A 34 38.88 -9.88 12.94
N LEU A 35 38.01 -10.85 13.26
CA LEU A 35 36.81 -11.14 12.47
C LEU A 35 35.74 -10.04 12.59
N ARG A 36 35.66 -9.36 13.74
CA ARG A 36 34.75 -8.22 13.93
C ARG A 36 35.22 -6.99 13.15
N ALA A 37 36.54 -6.75 13.06
CA ALA A 37 37.10 -5.66 12.26
C ALA A 37 36.89 -5.85 10.74
N GLN A 38 36.97 -7.09 10.24
CA GLN A 38 36.68 -7.37 8.82
C GLN A 38 35.20 -7.19 8.47
N ARG A 39 34.28 -7.49 9.40
CA ARG A 39 32.84 -7.28 9.19
C ARG A 39 32.46 -5.78 9.19
N VAL A 40 33.17 -4.95 9.95
CA VAL A 40 32.97 -3.50 9.95
C VAL A 40 33.59 -2.86 8.70
N ALA A 41 34.73 -3.35 8.21
CA ALA A 41 35.36 -2.85 6.99
C ALA A 41 34.57 -3.18 5.71
N LEU A 42 33.83 -4.28 5.67
CA LEU A 42 32.99 -4.67 4.52
C LEU A 42 31.63 -3.94 4.48
N SER A 43 31.18 -3.34 5.59
CA SER A 43 29.97 -2.49 5.60
C SER A 43 30.24 -1.03 5.27
N ALA A 44 31.50 -0.60 5.20
CA ALA A 44 31.86 0.79 4.91
C ALA A 44 31.90 1.14 3.42
N ASN A 45 31.77 0.15 2.52
CA ASN A 45 31.80 0.36 1.07
C ASN A 45 30.45 0.14 0.37
N ALA A 46 29.37 -0.05 1.15
CA ALA A 46 28.02 -0.09 0.63
C ALA A 46 27.37 1.29 0.83
N SER A 47 27.55 2.14 -0.17
CA SER A 47 26.67 3.28 -0.51
C SER A 47 26.75 4.51 0.41
N GLU A 48 27.81 5.31 0.24
CA GLU A 48 27.76 6.78 0.43
C GLU A 48 26.91 7.45 -0.68
N GLN A 49 25.70 6.95 -0.86
CA GLN A 49 24.66 7.67 -1.57
C GLN A 49 23.46 7.55 -0.65
N GLY A 50 23.23 8.63 0.13
CA GLY A 50 21.91 8.85 0.69
C GLY A 50 20.87 8.65 -0.42
N PRO A 51 19.63 8.24 -0.10
CA PRO A 51 18.58 8.12 -1.11
C PRO A 51 18.63 9.35 -2.00
N PRO A 52 18.66 9.19 -3.34
CA PRO A 52 18.70 10.35 -4.23
C PRO A 52 17.61 11.30 -3.78
N GLU A 53 17.98 12.58 -3.59
CA GLU A 53 17.11 13.60 -2.98
C GLU A 53 15.76 13.71 -3.70
N ASN A 54 15.71 13.24 -4.97
CA ASN A 54 14.51 12.86 -5.70
C ASN A 54 14.78 11.61 -6.54
N PRO A 55 14.33 10.40 -6.14
CA PRO A 55 14.41 9.23 -7.03
C PRO A 55 13.58 9.52 -8.28
N ALA A 56 14.13 9.24 -9.46
CA ALA A 56 13.40 9.41 -10.71
C ALA A 56 12.10 8.58 -10.66
N VAL A 57 10.97 9.25 -10.82
CA VAL A 57 9.66 8.60 -10.87
C VAL A 57 9.49 7.95 -12.24
N ASN A 58 9.16 6.67 -12.26
CA ASN A 58 8.90 5.82 -13.42
C ASN A 58 7.59 5.05 -13.20
N GLU A 59 7.10 4.36 -14.23
CA GLU A 59 5.81 3.66 -14.18
C GLU A 59 5.70 2.62 -13.03
N THR A 60 6.84 2.06 -12.58
CA THR A 60 6.87 1.09 -11.48
C THR A 60 6.88 1.70 -10.08
N ASN A 61 7.38 2.92 -9.90
CA ASN A 61 7.48 3.60 -8.60
C ASN A 61 6.59 4.85 -8.48
N MET A 62 5.88 5.23 -9.55
CA MET A 62 4.93 6.33 -9.54
C MET A 62 3.83 6.06 -8.53
N LEU A 63 3.58 7.06 -7.67
CA LEU A 63 2.44 7.05 -6.78
C LEU A 63 1.17 6.91 -7.62
N ALA A 64 0.38 5.93 -7.23
CA ALA A 64 -1.02 5.79 -7.58
C ALA A 64 -1.73 7.14 -7.66
N GLN A 65 -2.09 7.57 -8.87
CA GLN A 65 -2.92 8.74 -9.11
C GLN A 65 -4.18 8.33 -9.84
N GLN A 66 -5.25 9.04 -9.53
CA GLN A 66 -6.54 8.92 -10.18
C GLN A 66 -7.19 10.29 -10.22
N SER A 67 -7.91 10.56 -11.29
CA SER A 67 -8.71 11.76 -11.42
C SER A 67 -10.03 11.43 -12.06
N VAL A 68 -11.04 12.23 -11.74
CA VAL A 68 -12.35 12.11 -12.32
C VAL A 68 -12.80 13.43 -12.90
N THR A 69 -13.26 13.41 -14.15
CA THR A 69 -13.94 14.53 -14.77
C THR A 69 -15.44 14.25 -14.81
N LEU A 70 -16.24 15.16 -14.28
CA LEU A 70 -17.69 15.08 -14.22
C LEU A 70 -18.32 15.91 -15.32
N TYR A 71 -19.43 15.44 -15.92
CA TYR A 71 -20.08 16.09 -17.05
C TYR A 71 -21.59 16.24 -16.87
N HIS A 72 -22.17 17.29 -17.45
CA HIS A 72 -23.62 17.55 -17.51
C HIS A 72 -24.33 16.90 -18.71
N GLN A 73 -23.60 16.20 -19.57
CA GLN A 73 -24.14 15.49 -20.71
C GLN A 73 -23.62 14.06 -20.73
N GLU A 74 -24.25 13.22 -21.53
CA GLU A 74 -23.73 11.87 -21.81
C GLU A 74 -22.42 11.96 -22.61
N ASP A 75 -21.73 10.83 -22.68
CA ASP A 75 -20.54 10.60 -23.51
C ASP A 75 -19.39 11.56 -23.22
N CYS A 76 -19.32 12.06 -21.99
CA CYS A 76 -18.28 12.97 -21.50
C CYS A 76 -18.17 14.25 -22.33
N ALA A 77 -19.33 14.79 -22.71
CA ALA A 77 -19.47 16.01 -23.48
C ALA A 77 -19.89 17.22 -22.63
N GLY A 78 -19.60 18.41 -23.15
CA GLY A 78 -20.04 19.68 -22.56
C GLY A 78 -19.26 20.14 -21.33
N ASP A 79 -19.91 20.99 -20.54
CA ASP A 79 -19.33 21.59 -19.33
C ASP A 79 -18.93 20.53 -18.32
N ASN A 80 -17.76 20.73 -17.73
CA ASN A 80 -17.13 19.74 -16.88
C ASN A 80 -16.25 20.35 -15.78
N ALA A 81 -15.96 19.53 -14.77
CA ALA A 81 -14.99 19.82 -13.74
C ALA A 81 -14.20 18.56 -13.38
N THR A 82 -12.91 18.72 -13.10
CA THR A 82 -12.01 17.62 -12.77
C THR A 82 -11.62 17.66 -11.30
N PHE A 83 -11.68 16.49 -10.66
CA PHE A 83 -11.36 16.30 -9.25
C PHE A 83 -10.28 15.23 -9.10
N ASN A 84 -9.31 15.50 -8.24
CA ASN A 84 -8.26 14.53 -7.87
C ASN A 84 -8.54 13.88 -6.50
N SER A 85 -9.70 14.17 -5.90
CA SER A 85 -10.14 13.67 -4.60
C SER A 85 -11.66 13.55 -4.58
N SER A 86 -12.18 12.87 -3.56
CA SER A 86 -13.62 12.79 -3.26
C SER A 86 -14.26 14.17 -3.09
N GLY A 87 -15.57 14.27 -3.29
CA GLY A 87 -16.31 15.53 -3.14
C GLY A 87 -17.81 15.36 -2.91
N ASN A 88 -18.47 16.44 -2.47
CA ASN A 88 -19.89 16.46 -2.14
C ASN A 88 -20.55 17.81 -2.45
N GLU A 89 -21.88 17.90 -2.30
CA GLU A 89 -22.66 19.10 -2.64
C GLU A 89 -22.27 20.37 -1.88
N PHE A 90 -21.52 20.27 -0.77
CA PHE A 90 -21.01 21.44 -0.04
C PHE A 90 -19.76 22.05 -0.69
N MET A 91 -19.11 21.34 -1.61
CA MET A 91 -17.99 21.86 -2.38
C MET A 91 -18.50 22.68 -3.57
N ALA A 92 -18.05 23.93 -3.67
CA ALA A 92 -18.48 24.85 -4.71
C ALA A 92 -18.31 24.29 -6.13
N GLU A 93 -17.20 23.60 -6.39
CA GLU A 93 -16.90 22.99 -7.70
C GLU A 93 -17.82 21.80 -8.03
N PHE A 94 -18.27 21.05 -7.02
CA PHE A 94 -19.16 19.91 -7.22
C PHE A 94 -20.64 20.32 -7.26
N GLY A 95 -21.00 21.45 -6.66
CA GLY A 95 -22.40 21.91 -6.55
C GLY A 95 -23.15 21.95 -7.88
N ALA A 96 -22.47 22.20 -9.00
CA ALA A 96 -23.08 22.17 -10.33
C ALA A 96 -23.51 20.76 -10.79
N PHE A 97 -22.82 19.73 -10.34
CA PHE A 97 -23.04 18.32 -10.69
C PHE A 97 -23.95 17.60 -9.70
N ALA A 98 -24.17 18.17 -8.51
CA ALA A 98 -25.13 17.65 -7.54
C ALA A 98 -26.52 17.57 -8.17
N LYS A 99 -27.12 16.37 -8.15
CA LYS A 99 -28.42 16.04 -8.78
C LYS A 99 -28.46 16.36 -10.28
N ASN A 100 -27.31 16.46 -10.93
CA ASN A 100 -27.19 16.75 -12.36
C ASN A 100 -25.93 16.14 -12.97
N LEU A 101 -25.57 14.92 -12.56
CA LEU A 101 -24.40 14.21 -13.09
C LEU A 101 -24.82 13.23 -14.19
N TRP A 102 -24.28 13.36 -15.39
CA TRP A 102 -24.70 12.59 -16.56
C TRP A 102 -23.69 11.57 -17.05
N SER A 103 -22.40 11.93 -17.04
CA SER A 103 -21.32 11.01 -17.33
C SER A 103 -20.07 11.38 -16.54
N VAL A 104 -19.15 10.42 -16.50
CA VAL A 104 -17.93 10.48 -15.72
C VAL A 104 -16.77 9.96 -16.56
N LYS A 105 -15.66 10.69 -16.59
CA LYS A 105 -14.39 10.22 -17.17
C LYS A 105 -13.42 9.92 -16.04
N LEU A 106 -13.04 8.66 -15.87
CA LEU A 106 -12.11 8.21 -14.84
C LEU A 106 -10.74 7.92 -15.47
N CYS A 107 -9.71 8.66 -15.07
CA CYS A 107 -8.35 8.51 -15.56
C CYS A 107 -7.45 7.88 -14.49
N GLY A 108 -6.47 7.09 -14.92
CA GLY A 108 -5.65 6.27 -14.02
C GLY A 108 -6.40 5.06 -13.45
N LYS A 109 -5.86 4.51 -12.36
CA LYS A 109 -6.33 3.28 -11.73
C LYS A 109 -7.09 3.62 -10.45
N GLY A 110 -8.35 3.22 -10.36
CA GLY A 110 -9.18 3.55 -9.21
C GLY A 110 -10.64 3.17 -9.37
N THR A 111 -11.42 3.50 -8.34
CA THR A 111 -12.87 3.36 -8.32
C THR A 111 -13.54 4.67 -7.92
N PHE A 112 -14.55 5.06 -8.69
CA PHE A 112 -15.44 6.17 -8.42
C PHE A 112 -16.76 5.64 -7.87
N PHE A 113 -17.05 5.91 -6.61
CA PHE A 113 -18.35 5.60 -5.98
C PHE A 113 -19.20 6.85 -5.92
N TYR A 114 -20.52 6.73 -6.13
CA TYR A 114 -21.43 7.87 -6.08
C TYR A 114 -22.67 7.56 -5.23
N TYR A 115 -23.14 8.56 -4.49
CA TYR A 115 -24.09 8.40 -3.40
C TYR A 115 -25.26 9.36 -3.51
N ASP A 116 -26.43 8.97 -2.99
CA ASP A 116 -27.60 9.83 -2.86
C ASP A 116 -27.57 10.70 -1.61
N SER A 117 -26.50 10.67 -0.81
CA SER A 117 -26.35 11.50 0.38
C SER A 117 -25.05 12.33 0.31
N PRO A 118 -25.01 13.52 0.94
CA PRO A 118 -23.82 14.39 0.92
C PRO A 118 -22.62 13.85 1.72
N ASP A 119 -22.90 12.96 2.66
CA ASP A 119 -21.96 12.41 3.64
C ASP A 119 -21.44 11.00 3.28
N MET A 120 -21.71 10.54 2.04
CA MET A 120 -21.17 9.29 1.50
C MET A 120 -21.52 8.05 2.35
N GLN A 121 -22.73 8.01 2.93
CA GLN A 121 -23.18 6.84 3.70
C GLN A 121 -23.22 5.58 2.82
N LEU A 122 -22.88 4.42 3.39
CA LEU A 122 -22.90 3.18 2.61
C LEU A 122 -24.31 2.82 2.11
N LEU A 123 -25.34 3.12 2.91
CA LEU A 123 -26.73 2.85 2.55
C LEU A 123 -27.26 3.76 1.42
N SER A 124 -26.60 4.89 1.14
CA SER A 124 -26.92 5.79 0.04
C SER A 124 -26.14 5.49 -1.24
N LEU A 125 -25.35 4.40 -1.28
CA LEU A 125 -24.57 4.06 -2.46
C LEU A 125 -25.47 3.77 -3.67
N LEU A 126 -25.37 4.62 -4.69
CA LEU A 126 -26.10 4.47 -5.94
C LEU A 126 -25.37 3.57 -6.94
N GLY A 127 -24.05 3.48 -6.85
CA GLY A 127 -23.23 2.62 -7.68
C GLY A 127 -21.77 3.05 -7.73
N HIS A 128 -21.01 2.44 -8.65
CA HIS A 128 -19.61 2.75 -8.84
C HIS A 128 -19.15 2.49 -10.27
N PHE A 129 -17.98 3.04 -10.60
CA PHE A 129 -17.22 2.80 -11.81
C PHE A 129 -15.79 2.43 -11.43
N THR A 130 -15.27 1.35 -12.00
CA THR A 130 -14.00 0.76 -11.56
C THR A 130 -13.06 0.56 -12.74
N ARG A 131 -11.84 1.08 -12.61
CA ARG A 131 -10.69 0.81 -13.47
C ARG A 131 -9.60 0.17 -12.63
N CYS A 132 -9.78 -1.10 -12.33
CA CYS A 132 -8.88 -1.91 -11.51
C CYS A 132 -8.63 -3.25 -12.20
N GLY A 133 -7.45 -3.82 -11.99
CA GLY A 133 -6.99 -5.03 -12.67
C GLY A 133 -5.50 -4.96 -12.95
N ASP A 134 -4.88 -6.10 -13.25
CA ASP A 134 -3.46 -6.15 -13.62
C ASP A 134 -3.21 -5.60 -15.03
N ASP A 135 -4.25 -5.57 -15.85
CA ASP A 135 -4.29 -5.04 -17.22
C ASP A 135 -4.55 -3.52 -17.29
N ILE A 136 -4.96 -2.90 -16.18
CA ILE A 136 -5.21 -1.46 -16.12
C ILE A 136 -3.93 -0.69 -15.78
N THR A 137 -3.57 0.25 -16.65
CA THR A 137 -2.43 1.13 -16.44
C THR A 137 -2.67 2.14 -15.31
N LYS A 138 -1.59 2.55 -14.65
CA LYS A 138 -1.58 3.67 -13.70
C LYS A 138 -1.46 5.03 -14.40
N SER A 139 -1.35 5.04 -15.73
CA SER A 139 -1.22 6.28 -16.50
C SER A 139 -2.47 7.15 -16.38
N MET A 140 -2.25 8.44 -16.14
CA MET A 140 -3.30 9.46 -16.11
C MET A 140 -3.79 9.85 -17.51
N GLU A 141 -3.10 9.41 -18.56
CA GLU A 141 -3.49 9.63 -19.96
C GLU A 141 -4.54 8.61 -20.43
N ASP A 142 -4.55 7.44 -19.82
CA ASP A 142 -5.56 6.44 -20.09
C ASP A 142 -6.80 6.78 -19.25
N CYS A 143 -7.95 6.89 -19.92
CA CYS A 143 -9.22 7.37 -19.37
C CYS A 143 -10.38 6.54 -19.92
N GLU A 144 -11.36 6.23 -19.08
CA GLU A 144 -12.62 5.61 -19.51
C GLU A 144 -13.78 6.56 -19.25
N CYS A 145 -14.64 6.74 -20.26
CA CYS A 145 -15.87 7.50 -20.13
C CYS A 145 -17.05 6.56 -19.88
N MET A 146 -17.84 6.85 -18.86
CA MET A 146 -19.00 6.05 -18.48
C MET A 146 -20.22 6.95 -18.26
N ASN A 147 -21.35 6.56 -18.84
CA ASN A 147 -22.63 7.22 -18.64
C ASN A 147 -23.28 6.75 -17.34
N MET A 148 -23.81 7.70 -16.59
CA MET A 148 -24.62 7.42 -15.42
C MET A 148 -25.92 6.74 -15.85
N ARG A 149 -26.46 5.82 -15.05
CA ARG A 149 -27.77 5.22 -15.33
C ARG A 149 -28.87 6.28 -15.27
N PRO A 150 -29.86 6.30 -16.19
CA PRO A 150 -30.88 7.34 -16.24
C PRO A 150 -31.58 7.58 -14.90
N GLU A 151 -31.83 6.52 -14.13
CA GLU A 151 -32.51 6.57 -12.84
C GLU A 151 -31.70 7.22 -11.70
N VAL A 152 -30.36 7.33 -11.82
CA VAL A 152 -29.49 7.87 -10.75
C VAL A 152 -28.94 9.27 -11.03
N ARG A 153 -28.99 9.76 -12.27
CA ARG A 153 -28.39 11.06 -12.70
C ARG A 153 -28.83 12.25 -11.85
N LYS A 154 -30.07 12.20 -11.38
CA LYS A 154 -30.72 13.25 -10.59
C LYS A 154 -30.67 13.00 -9.07
N LEU A 155 -30.01 11.94 -8.64
CA LEU A 155 -29.92 11.53 -7.23
C LEU A 155 -28.55 11.78 -6.62
N VAL A 156 -27.49 11.85 -7.42
CA VAL A 156 -26.11 11.96 -6.91
C VAL A 156 -25.91 13.24 -6.10
N GLN A 157 -25.45 13.13 -4.86
CA GLN A 157 -25.14 14.26 -3.96
C GLN A 157 -23.70 14.25 -3.47
N SER A 158 -22.98 13.14 -3.61
CA SER A 158 -21.55 13.06 -3.35
C SER A 158 -20.89 11.91 -4.12
N PHE A 159 -19.56 11.91 -4.13
CA PHE A 159 -18.75 10.83 -4.68
C PHE A 159 -17.48 10.61 -3.86
N SER A 160 -16.97 9.37 -3.89
CA SER A 160 -15.65 9.04 -3.36
C SER A 160 -14.75 8.50 -4.46
N LEU A 161 -13.48 8.89 -4.40
CA LEU A 161 -12.42 8.33 -5.23
C LEU A 161 -11.50 7.48 -4.38
N GLN A 162 -11.37 6.21 -4.75
CA GLN A 162 -10.51 5.26 -4.06
C GLN A 162 -9.54 4.64 -5.05
N TYR A 163 -8.29 4.50 -4.65
CA TYR A 163 -7.30 3.77 -5.41
C TYR A 163 -7.46 2.26 -5.25
N CYS A 164 -7.03 1.50 -6.25
CA CYS A 164 -6.82 0.06 -6.19
C CYS A 164 -5.34 -0.26 -6.42
#